data_AF-A0AAU0RYV1-F1
#
_entry.id   AF-A0AAU0RYV1-F1
#
_cell.length_a   1.000
_cell.length_b   1.000
_cell.length_c   1.000
_cell.angle_alpha   90.00
_cell.angle_beta   90.00
_cell.angle_gamma   90.00
#
_symmetry.space_group_name_H-M   'P 1'
#
loop_
_entity.id
_entity.type
_entity.pdbx_description
1 polymer ?
#
loop_
_entity_poly.entity_id
_entity_poly.type
_entity_poly.pdbx_seq_one_letter_code
_entity_poly.pdbx_strand_id
1 'polypeptide(L)'
;MDSSADVHEISALTALIHGFIQERLQAKLEKLGEGEQDKYQQLLEAHRPEAWLHDAARRVGQIQLVNFGLKFTHPDARGSSVYLRDSVQAPTLLGTHSLGSDRDDDVVGNAAALDVYKFLKLEHADKTLLQRVNERDSTLSAALSDNPEQAAEWLHAFAGIIESKGPPTSHRLAKQLYFPLPDGGYHLLAPLFPTSLVHRVYGDIQRDRFSDEAKAARIAYKDKRPWAHGYREYPNLVIQNFGGTKPQNISQLNSERRGEAYLLPSLPPTWRRSGLKPPSQVSSIFLGWFARRPRVREQSKALREFLARTERSNLATREVRRQRVAALCDEVLQCAAELHELPAGWSAASGCQLDSVEALWLDPHRGQTDEHFASLRRRGDWVDEVCSRFSKWLNAALHSENKTMGDGEYQQWFSDLEAELKMIRLEVADDE
;
A
#
# COMPACT_ATOMS: atom_id res chain seq x y z
N MET A 1 -52.27 -2.05 9.69
CA MET A 1 -51.25 -2.79 10.46
C MET A 1 -49.92 -2.02 10.55
N ASP A 2 -49.72 -0.94 9.78
CA ASP A 2 -48.50 -0.09 9.85
C ASP A 2 -48.36 0.78 11.11
N SER A 3 -49.46 1.35 11.65
CA SER A 3 -49.32 2.40 12.67
C SER A 3 -48.73 1.93 14.01
N SER A 4 -48.79 0.63 14.34
CA SER A 4 -48.18 0.11 15.57
C SER A 4 -46.68 -0.14 15.43
N ALA A 5 -46.22 -0.46 14.22
CA ALA A 5 -44.80 -0.66 13.94
C ALA A 5 -44.06 0.67 13.95
N ASP A 6 -44.64 1.71 13.32
CA ASP A 6 -44.08 3.07 13.31
C ASP A 6 -43.99 3.65 14.72
N VAL A 7 -45.00 3.45 15.58
CA VAL A 7 -44.97 3.95 16.98
C VAL A 7 -43.88 3.24 17.79
N HIS A 8 -43.67 1.95 17.57
CA HIS A 8 -42.61 1.21 18.26
C HIS A 8 -41.21 1.66 17.80
N GLU A 9 -41.05 1.88 16.50
CA GLU A 9 -39.79 2.37 15.92
C GLU A 9 -39.47 3.81 16.36
N ILE A 10 -40.47 4.71 16.37
CA ILE A 10 -40.32 6.07 16.92
C ILE A 10 -39.88 6.00 18.39
N SER A 11 -40.53 5.18 19.21
CA SER A 11 -40.16 5.04 20.62
C SER A 11 -38.74 4.50 20.81
N ALA A 12 -38.32 3.54 19.98
CA ALA A 12 -36.97 2.99 20.00
C ALA A 12 -35.92 4.04 19.58
N LEU A 13 -36.20 4.83 18.53
CA LEU A 13 -35.34 5.92 18.07
C LEU A 13 -35.23 7.02 19.14
N THR A 14 -36.34 7.45 19.75
CA THR A 14 -36.32 8.42 20.85
C THR A 14 -35.50 7.91 22.03
N ALA A 15 -35.65 6.63 22.40
CA ALA A 15 -34.86 6.02 23.47
C ALA A 15 -33.36 5.99 23.12
N LEU A 16 -33.00 5.71 21.87
CA LEU A 16 -31.61 5.73 21.39
C LEU A 16 -31.01 7.15 21.47
N ILE A 17 -31.75 8.15 21.01
CA ILE A 17 -31.34 9.57 21.06
C ILE A 17 -31.14 10.01 22.52
N HIS A 18 -32.13 9.75 23.38
CA HIS A 18 -32.07 10.13 24.79
C HIS A 18 -30.95 9.39 25.52
N GLY A 19 -30.77 8.09 25.24
CA GLY A 19 -29.68 7.29 25.81
C GLY A 19 -28.31 7.86 25.48
N PHE A 20 -28.08 8.25 24.23
CA PHE A 20 -26.83 8.90 23.81
C PHE A 20 -26.58 10.24 24.54
N ILE A 21 -27.62 11.07 24.66
CA ILE A 21 -27.51 12.38 25.33
C ILE A 21 -27.24 12.17 26.83
N GLN A 22 -27.84 11.17 27.44
CA GLN A 22 -27.63 10.82 28.85
C GLN A 22 -26.22 10.28 29.10
N GLU A 23 -25.72 9.39 28.25
CA GLU A 23 -24.34 8.88 28.34
C GLU A 23 -23.32 10.03 28.26
N ARG A 24 -23.57 10.99 27.36
CA ARG A 24 -22.76 12.21 27.21
C ARG A 24 -22.77 13.09 28.45
N LEU A 25 -23.95 13.28 29.03
CA LEU A 25 -24.12 14.02 30.27
C LEU A 25 -23.33 13.34 31.39
N GLN A 26 -23.49 12.03 31.57
CA GLN A 26 -22.79 11.27 32.61
C GLN A 26 -21.27 11.37 32.47
N ALA A 27 -20.73 11.19 31.26
CA ALA A 27 -19.30 11.31 31.00
C ALA A 27 -18.73 12.73 31.26
N LYS A 28 -19.57 13.78 31.20
CA LYS A 28 -19.18 15.15 31.60
C LYS A 28 -19.29 15.37 33.11
N LEU A 29 -20.32 14.81 33.74
CA LEU A 29 -20.52 14.88 35.18
C LEU A 29 -19.42 14.15 35.96
N GLU A 30 -18.96 12.99 35.47
CA GLU A 30 -17.83 12.24 36.07
C GLU A 30 -16.51 13.01 36.03
N LYS A 31 -16.39 14.00 35.14
CA LYS A 31 -15.20 14.86 35.00
C LYS A 31 -15.32 16.18 35.75
N LEU A 32 -16.45 16.45 36.40
CA LEU A 32 -16.63 17.64 37.23
C LEU A 32 -15.89 17.46 38.56
N GLY A 33 -15.17 18.50 38.99
CA GLY A 33 -14.56 18.54 40.32
C GLY A 33 -15.59 18.84 41.43
N GLU A 34 -15.27 18.43 42.66
CA GLU A 34 -16.09 18.77 43.84
C GLU A 34 -16.17 20.29 44.02
N GLY A 35 -17.39 20.85 44.02
CA GLY A 35 -17.64 22.28 44.28
C GLY A 35 -18.25 23.09 43.13
N GLU A 36 -18.43 22.52 41.93
CA GLU A 36 -18.97 23.24 40.76
C GLU A 36 -20.50 23.09 40.58
N GLN A 37 -21.29 23.42 41.61
CA GLN A 37 -22.75 23.24 41.61
C GLN A 37 -23.48 24.02 40.48
N ASP A 38 -23.01 25.23 40.16
CA ASP A 38 -23.59 26.03 39.07
C ASP A 38 -23.36 25.39 37.69
N LYS A 39 -22.16 24.82 37.46
CA LYS A 39 -21.85 24.11 36.20
C LYS A 39 -22.60 22.78 36.11
N TYR A 40 -22.86 22.13 37.24
CA TYR A 40 -23.68 20.92 37.30
C TYR A 40 -25.11 21.21 36.79
N GLN A 41 -25.75 22.28 37.27
CA GLN A 41 -27.08 22.68 36.79
C GLN A 41 -27.07 23.09 35.32
N GLN A 42 -26.07 23.89 34.90
CA GLN A 42 -25.93 24.28 33.49
C GLN A 42 -25.78 23.07 32.56
N LEU A 43 -25.03 22.03 32.98
CA LEU A 43 -24.89 20.81 32.20
C LEU A 43 -26.20 20.04 32.10
N LEU A 44 -27.00 19.97 33.17
CA LEU A 44 -28.31 19.34 33.13
C LEU A 44 -29.25 20.04 32.15
N GLU A 45 -29.28 21.38 32.16
CA GLU A 45 -30.11 22.15 31.23
C GLU A 45 -29.63 22.01 29.78
N ALA A 46 -28.31 22.08 29.56
CA ALA A 46 -27.72 21.98 28.22
C ALA A 46 -27.82 20.57 27.60
N HIS A 47 -27.99 19.51 28.41
CA HIS A 47 -28.18 18.13 27.94
C HIS A 47 -29.64 17.66 28.05
N ARG A 48 -30.60 18.57 28.20
CA ARG A 48 -32.00 18.24 27.90
C ARG A 48 -32.12 17.90 26.41
N PRO A 49 -32.89 16.87 26.01
CA PRO A 49 -32.93 16.41 24.63
C PRO A 49 -33.17 17.53 23.61
N GLU A 50 -34.22 18.33 23.79
CA GLU A 50 -34.55 19.44 22.89
C GLU A 50 -33.45 20.51 22.81
N ALA A 51 -32.92 20.93 23.98
CA ALA A 51 -31.88 21.95 24.04
C ALA A 51 -30.57 21.48 23.38
N TRP A 52 -30.22 20.21 23.61
CA TRP A 52 -29.05 19.59 23.01
C TRP A 52 -29.21 19.42 21.50
N LEU A 53 -30.37 18.96 21.03
CA LEU A 53 -30.67 18.81 19.60
C LEU A 53 -30.66 20.16 18.87
N HIS A 54 -31.25 21.20 19.47
CA HIS A 54 -31.21 22.55 18.93
C HIS A 54 -29.77 23.07 18.79
N ASP A 55 -28.94 22.91 19.84
CA ASP A 55 -27.53 23.31 19.76
C ASP A 55 -26.73 22.43 18.79
N ALA A 56 -27.02 21.13 18.70
CA ALA A 56 -26.40 20.22 17.75
C ALA A 56 -26.73 20.61 16.29
N ALA A 57 -27.98 20.97 16.01
CA ALA A 57 -28.42 21.45 14.70
C ALA A 57 -27.68 22.74 14.30
N ARG A 58 -27.40 23.64 15.26
CA ARG A 58 -26.56 24.81 15.00
C ARG A 58 -25.09 24.45 14.78
N ARG A 59 -24.55 23.52 15.57
CA ARG A 59 -23.13 23.11 15.51
C ARG A 59 -22.80 22.23 14.30
N VAL A 60 -23.78 21.59 13.67
CA VAL A 60 -23.55 20.79 12.46
C VAL A 60 -22.94 21.63 11.33
N GLY A 61 -23.29 22.92 11.25
CA GLY A 61 -22.70 23.89 10.33
C GLY A 61 -21.19 24.13 10.55
N GLN A 62 -20.59 23.60 11.63
CA GLN A 62 -19.14 23.67 11.91
C GLN A 62 -18.39 22.42 11.44
N ILE A 63 -19.09 21.36 11.02
CA ILE A 63 -18.53 20.11 10.52
C ILE A 63 -18.99 19.83 9.10
N GLN A 64 -18.26 19.01 8.36
CA GLN A 64 -18.59 18.61 7.01
C GLN A 64 -18.14 17.17 6.79
N LEU A 65 -19.00 16.36 6.20
CA LEU A 65 -18.70 15.02 5.74
C LEU A 65 -17.80 15.11 4.50
N VAL A 66 -16.73 14.31 4.46
CA VAL A 66 -15.74 14.32 3.37
C VAL A 66 -15.18 12.93 3.12
N ASN A 67 -14.82 12.66 1.88
CA ASN A 67 -13.99 11.51 1.51
C ASN A 67 -12.61 11.94 0.99
N PHE A 68 -12.45 13.23 0.65
CA PHE A 68 -11.18 13.84 0.31
C PHE A 68 -10.90 15.08 1.18
N GLY A 69 -9.84 15.03 1.98
CA GLY A 69 -9.48 16.08 2.94
C GLY A 69 -8.32 16.96 2.49
N LEU A 70 -8.43 18.28 2.69
CA LEU A 70 -7.37 19.25 2.36
C LEU A 70 -6.26 19.31 3.43
N LYS A 71 -6.62 19.23 4.71
CA LYS A 71 -5.71 19.42 5.86
C LYS A 71 -4.57 18.41 5.96
N PHE A 72 -4.69 17.28 5.25
CA PHE A 72 -3.63 16.30 5.14
C PHE A 72 -2.43 16.80 4.34
N THR A 73 -2.59 17.82 3.49
CA THR A 73 -1.45 18.47 2.83
C THR A 73 -0.69 19.35 3.80
N HIS A 74 -1.42 20.17 4.56
CA HIS A 74 -0.89 21.02 5.62
C HIS A 74 -2.01 21.31 6.62
N PRO A 75 -1.77 21.18 7.95
CA PRO A 75 -2.83 21.32 8.96
C PRO A 75 -3.52 22.69 8.93
N ASP A 76 -2.77 23.75 8.61
CA ASP A 76 -3.30 25.12 8.50
C ASP A 76 -3.91 25.47 7.14
N ALA A 77 -3.98 24.53 6.19
CA ALA A 77 -4.61 24.78 4.91
C ALA A 77 -6.12 25.00 5.09
N ARG A 78 -6.59 26.19 4.68
CA ARG A 78 -8.01 26.57 4.67
C ARG A 78 -8.52 26.59 3.24
N GLY A 79 -9.47 25.73 2.94
CA GLY A 79 -10.06 25.57 1.62
C GLY A 79 -11.05 24.42 1.62
N SER A 80 -11.51 24.03 0.44
CA SER A 80 -12.54 23.03 0.29
C SER A 80 -12.00 21.62 0.51
N SER A 81 -12.66 20.88 1.40
CA SER A 81 -12.63 19.43 1.43
C SER A 81 -13.93 18.92 0.80
N VAL A 82 -13.87 17.77 0.14
CA VAL A 82 -14.93 17.34 -0.79
C VAL A 82 -15.51 16.01 -0.36
N TYR A 83 -16.83 15.89 -0.56
CA TYR A 83 -17.57 14.64 -0.51
C TYR A 83 -18.06 14.29 -1.91
N LEU A 84 -17.41 13.30 -2.55
CA LEU A 84 -17.88 12.76 -3.83
C LEU A 84 -18.82 11.59 -3.60
N ARG A 85 -20.08 11.70 -4.06
CA ARG A 85 -21.04 10.59 -4.05
C ARG A 85 -20.74 9.60 -5.18
N ASP A 86 -20.67 10.13 -6.40
CA ASP A 86 -20.44 9.34 -7.59
C ASP A 86 -18.94 9.24 -7.89
N SER A 87 -18.53 8.09 -8.42
CA SER A 87 -17.15 7.85 -8.80
C SER A 87 -17.06 7.42 -10.26
N VAL A 88 -16.05 7.93 -10.96
CA VAL A 88 -15.77 7.55 -12.34
C VAL A 88 -15.15 6.16 -12.33
N GLN A 89 -15.72 5.26 -13.12
CA GLN A 89 -15.20 3.90 -13.26
C GLN A 89 -13.88 3.92 -14.04
N ALA A 90 -12.83 3.36 -13.44
CA ALA A 90 -11.55 3.11 -14.09
C ALA A 90 -11.20 1.63 -13.94
N PRO A 91 -11.45 0.77 -14.96
CA PRO A 91 -11.36 -0.68 -14.81
C PRO A 91 -9.94 -1.21 -14.59
N THR A 92 -8.92 -0.46 -15.00
CA THR A 92 -7.51 -0.86 -14.90
C THR A 92 -6.77 -0.21 -13.74
N LEU A 93 -7.40 0.71 -13.01
CA LEU A 93 -6.78 1.48 -11.93
C LEU A 93 -7.56 1.31 -10.64
N LEU A 94 -6.84 1.23 -9.52
CA LEU A 94 -7.43 1.18 -8.18
C LEU A 94 -7.42 2.58 -7.56
N GLY A 95 -8.52 2.93 -6.90
CA GLY A 95 -8.70 4.23 -6.24
C GLY A 95 -9.91 4.21 -5.32
N THR A 96 -10.31 5.39 -4.83
CA THR A 96 -11.47 5.52 -3.94
C THR A 96 -12.77 5.00 -4.59
N HIS A 97 -12.86 4.99 -5.93
CA HIS A 97 -13.99 4.43 -6.67
C HIS A 97 -14.18 2.92 -6.46
N SER A 98 -13.11 2.20 -6.10
CA SER A 98 -13.15 0.74 -5.90
C SER A 98 -13.80 0.31 -4.59
N LEU A 99 -14.10 1.24 -3.67
CA LEU A 99 -14.69 0.93 -2.36
C LEU A 99 -16.20 0.63 -2.43
N GLY A 100 -16.92 1.17 -3.41
CA GLY A 100 -18.37 1.02 -3.51
C GLY A 100 -19.10 1.45 -2.22
N SER A 101 -19.92 0.56 -1.67
CA SER A 101 -20.66 0.76 -0.41
C SER A 101 -19.81 0.61 0.85
N ASP A 102 -18.63 -0.01 0.77
CA ASP A 102 -17.74 -0.27 1.91
C ASP A 102 -16.91 0.96 2.29
N ARG A 103 -17.40 2.16 1.95
CA ARG A 103 -16.68 3.41 2.14
C ARG A 103 -17.07 4.04 3.47
N ASP A 104 -16.10 4.13 4.36
CA ASP A 104 -16.23 4.94 5.57
C ASP A 104 -16.16 6.43 5.25
N ASP A 105 -17.15 7.16 5.74
CA ASP A 105 -17.20 8.61 5.60
C ASP A 105 -16.40 9.29 6.73
N ASP A 106 -15.57 10.27 6.36
CA ASP A 106 -14.79 11.07 7.30
C ASP A 106 -15.47 12.40 7.59
N VAL A 107 -15.12 13.02 8.71
CA VAL A 107 -15.62 14.35 9.08
C VAL A 107 -14.47 15.29 9.38
N VAL A 108 -14.53 16.46 8.77
CA VAL A 108 -13.63 17.59 9.04
C VAL A 108 -14.42 18.75 9.63
N GLY A 109 -13.78 19.51 10.51
CA GLY A 109 -14.41 20.69 11.11
C GLY A 109 -13.86 21.01 12.48
N ASN A 110 -14.67 21.72 13.27
CA ASN A 110 -14.35 22.00 14.67
C ASN A 110 -14.43 20.71 15.49
N ALA A 111 -13.36 20.37 16.20
CA ALA A 111 -13.29 19.19 17.06
C ALA A 111 -14.41 19.17 18.14
N ALA A 112 -14.82 20.35 18.62
CA ALA A 112 -15.89 20.50 19.60
C ALA A 112 -17.30 20.14 19.06
N ALA A 113 -17.46 20.01 17.74
CA ALA A 113 -18.70 19.63 17.08
C ALA A 113 -18.67 18.19 16.54
N LEU A 114 -17.58 17.44 16.72
CA LEU A 114 -17.49 16.03 16.31
C LEU A 114 -18.45 15.12 17.10
N ASP A 115 -18.97 15.59 18.22
CA ASP A 115 -20.03 14.92 18.95
C ASP A 115 -21.34 14.83 18.16
N VAL A 116 -21.64 15.83 17.34
CA VAL A 116 -22.79 15.82 16.42
C VAL A 116 -22.63 14.72 15.38
N TYR A 117 -21.43 14.50 14.84
CA TYR A 117 -21.20 13.37 13.93
C TYR A 117 -21.36 12.02 14.63
N LYS A 118 -20.84 11.87 15.85
CA LYS A 118 -21.03 10.65 16.64
C LYS A 118 -22.51 10.36 16.91
N PHE A 119 -23.33 11.39 17.07
CA PHE A 119 -24.78 11.27 17.14
C PHE A 119 -25.36 10.78 15.82
N LEU A 120 -25.01 11.40 14.69
CA LEU A 120 -25.49 10.99 13.36
C LEU A 120 -25.03 9.59 12.93
N LYS A 121 -23.93 9.08 13.52
CA LYS A 121 -23.41 7.72 13.30
C LYS A 121 -24.14 6.64 14.12
N LEU A 122 -25.07 6.99 15.01
CA LEU A 122 -25.86 5.99 15.74
C LEU A 122 -26.66 5.14 14.75
N GLU A 123 -26.72 3.84 15.00
CA GLU A 123 -27.37 2.85 14.14
C GLU A 123 -28.62 2.28 14.81
N HIS A 124 -29.72 2.21 14.05
CA HIS A 124 -30.95 1.52 14.43
C HIS A 124 -31.56 0.80 13.23
N ALA A 125 -31.80 -0.50 13.38
CA ALA A 125 -32.31 -1.38 12.32
C ALA A 125 -31.45 -1.31 11.04
N ASP A 126 -30.13 -1.49 11.18
CA ASP A 126 -29.12 -1.48 10.11
C ASP A 126 -29.03 -0.18 9.28
N LYS A 127 -29.63 0.91 9.79
CA LYS A 127 -29.53 2.25 9.22
C LYS A 127 -28.95 3.22 10.23
N THR A 128 -28.00 4.03 9.76
CA THR A 128 -27.50 5.16 10.56
C THR A 128 -28.53 6.28 10.62
N LEU A 129 -28.52 7.09 11.68
CA LEU A 129 -29.33 8.31 11.75
C LEU A 129 -29.02 9.25 10.57
N LEU A 130 -27.76 9.31 10.12
CA LEU A 130 -27.37 10.08 8.93
C LEU A 130 -28.08 9.60 7.65
N GLN A 131 -28.17 8.29 7.43
CA GLN A 131 -28.91 7.74 6.29
C GLN A 131 -30.39 8.11 6.35
N ARG A 132 -31.01 7.98 7.54
CA ARG A 132 -32.42 8.37 7.75
C ARG A 132 -32.66 9.87 7.56
N VAL A 133 -31.71 10.72 7.97
CA VAL A 133 -31.72 12.17 7.69
C VAL A 133 -31.68 12.43 6.18
N ASN A 134 -30.83 11.72 5.43
CA ASN A 134 -30.75 11.86 3.97
C ASN A 134 -32.00 11.37 3.25
N GLU A 135 -32.64 10.31 3.76
CA GLU A 135 -33.91 9.76 3.25
C GLU A 135 -35.13 10.64 3.61
N ARG A 136 -34.94 11.65 4.49
CA ARG A 136 -36.02 12.46 5.07
C ARG A 136 -37.10 11.61 5.74
N ASP A 137 -36.65 10.63 6.50
CA ASP A 137 -37.49 9.65 7.20
C ASP A 137 -38.45 10.34 8.19
N SER A 138 -39.75 10.11 8.01
CA SER A 138 -40.81 10.66 8.86
C SER A 138 -40.77 10.10 10.28
N THR A 139 -40.30 8.86 10.47
CA THR A 139 -40.18 8.24 11.80
C THR A 139 -39.08 8.93 12.62
N LEU A 140 -37.94 9.23 12.00
CA LEU A 140 -36.88 10.01 12.63
C LEU A 140 -37.33 11.44 12.94
N SER A 141 -38.07 12.07 12.03
CA SER A 141 -38.63 13.41 12.26
C SER A 141 -39.52 13.42 13.51
N ALA A 142 -40.42 12.44 13.66
CA ALA A 142 -41.27 12.31 14.85
C ALA A 142 -40.47 11.98 16.13
N ALA A 143 -39.36 11.25 16.01
CA ALA A 143 -38.50 10.92 17.15
C ALA A 143 -37.63 12.10 17.64
N LEU A 144 -37.37 13.09 16.77
CA LEU A 144 -36.56 14.28 17.09
C LEU A 144 -37.33 15.30 17.93
N SER A 145 -38.58 15.61 17.57
CA SER A 145 -39.42 16.58 18.29
C SER A 145 -40.90 16.27 18.07
N ASP A 146 -41.71 16.51 19.11
CA ASP A 146 -43.17 16.50 19.01
C ASP A 146 -43.72 17.65 18.13
N ASN A 147 -42.91 18.69 17.90
CA ASN A 147 -43.26 19.80 17.01
C ASN A 147 -42.72 19.53 15.58
N PRO A 148 -43.60 19.34 14.58
CA PRO A 148 -43.18 19.00 13.22
C PRO A 148 -42.33 20.07 12.53
N GLU A 149 -42.53 21.36 12.84
CA GLU A 149 -41.74 22.45 12.25
C GLU A 149 -40.29 22.41 12.74
N GLN A 150 -40.10 22.22 14.06
CA GLN A 150 -38.78 22.11 14.66
C GLN A 150 -38.05 20.84 14.21
N ALA A 151 -38.77 19.72 14.14
CA ALA A 151 -38.22 18.47 13.63
C ALA A 151 -37.72 18.62 12.18
N ALA A 152 -38.51 19.27 11.32
CA ALA A 152 -38.14 19.52 9.94
C ALA A 152 -36.91 20.45 9.82
N GLU A 153 -36.84 21.49 10.66
CA GLU A 153 -35.68 22.39 10.71
C GLU A 153 -34.40 21.64 11.12
N TRP A 154 -34.45 20.83 12.17
CA TRP A 154 -33.30 20.05 12.63
C TRP A 154 -32.87 19.01 11.61
N LEU A 155 -33.83 18.31 10.99
CA LEU A 155 -33.54 17.32 9.96
C LEU A 155 -32.87 17.99 8.74
N HIS A 156 -33.36 19.16 8.31
CA HIS A 156 -32.72 19.94 7.26
C HIS A 156 -31.31 20.38 7.64
N ALA A 157 -31.11 20.87 8.86
CA ALA A 157 -29.79 21.26 9.35
C ALA A 157 -28.80 20.07 9.34
N PHE A 158 -29.22 18.91 9.83
CA PHE A 158 -28.39 17.71 9.85
C PHE A 158 -28.05 17.20 8.44
N ALA A 159 -28.97 17.29 7.48
CA ALA A 159 -28.71 16.91 6.08
C ALA A 159 -27.63 17.77 5.42
N GLY A 160 -27.51 19.04 5.84
CA GLY A 160 -26.51 19.99 5.33
C GLY A 160 -25.05 19.61 5.62
N ILE A 161 -24.78 18.58 6.44
CA ILE A 161 -23.42 18.12 6.74
C ILE A 161 -22.65 17.63 5.50
N ILE A 162 -23.37 17.16 4.47
CA ILE A 162 -22.76 16.61 3.24
C ILE A 162 -22.45 17.73 2.24
N GLU A 163 -23.17 18.84 2.32
CA GLU A 163 -23.05 19.93 1.34
C GLU A 163 -21.75 20.70 1.53
N SER A 164 -21.15 21.08 0.40
CA SER A 164 -19.94 21.91 0.41
C SER A 164 -20.28 23.32 0.88
N LYS A 165 -19.48 23.83 1.82
CA LYS A 165 -19.67 25.18 2.38
C LYS A 165 -19.14 26.24 1.42
N GLY A 166 -19.95 26.56 0.41
CA GLY A 166 -19.66 27.62 -0.57
C GLY A 166 -18.85 27.15 -1.79
N PRO A 167 -18.33 28.10 -2.59
CA PRO A 167 -17.62 27.78 -3.82
C PRO A 167 -16.32 27.01 -3.56
N PRO A 168 -15.86 26.18 -4.52
CA PRO A 168 -14.58 25.49 -4.39
C PRO A 168 -13.42 26.46 -4.23
N THR A 169 -12.65 26.31 -3.16
CA THR A 169 -11.48 27.14 -2.85
C THR A 169 -10.28 26.27 -2.52
N SER A 170 -9.09 26.75 -2.88
CA SER A 170 -7.81 26.15 -2.53
C SER A 170 -6.99 27.10 -1.64
N HIS A 171 -5.84 26.65 -1.17
CA HIS A 171 -4.95 27.42 -0.29
C HIS A 171 -3.53 27.45 -0.83
N ARG A 172 -2.72 28.47 -0.49
CA ARG A 172 -1.30 28.51 -0.87
C ARG A 172 -0.46 27.35 -0.35
N LEU A 173 -0.94 26.70 0.72
CA LEU A 173 -0.29 25.54 1.34
C LEU A 173 -0.83 24.20 0.79
N ALA A 174 -1.83 24.26 -0.08
CA ALA A 174 -2.30 23.10 -0.83
C ALA A 174 -1.33 22.80 -1.98
N LYS A 175 -1.33 21.57 -2.48
CA LYS A 175 -0.62 21.24 -3.72
C LYS A 175 -1.50 21.62 -4.91
N GLN A 176 -0.90 22.29 -5.89
CA GLN A 176 -1.53 22.62 -7.16
C GLN A 176 -0.53 22.26 -8.27
N LEU A 177 -0.97 21.48 -9.24
CA LEU A 177 -0.12 20.87 -10.26
C LEU A 177 -0.68 21.20 -11.64
N TYR A 178 0.15 21.73 -12.53
CA TYR A 178 -0.24 21.88 -13.93
C TYR A 178 -0.21 20.52 -14.64
N PHE A 179 -1.29 20.20 -15.36
CA PHE A 179 -1.40 19.01 -16.17
C PHE A 179 -1.58 19.42 -17.64
N PRO A 180 -0.67 19.04 -18.55
CA PRO A 180 -0.71 19.44 -19.94
C PRO A 180 -1.88 18.79 -20.67
N LEU A 181 -2.47 19.52 -21.62
CA LEU A 181 -3.54 19.07 -22.48
C LEU A 181 -3.05 18.88 -23.92
N PRO A 182 -3.74 18.06 -24.74
CA PRO A 182 -3.35 17.81 -26.14
C PRO A 182 -3.32 19.05 -27.02
N ASP A 183 -4.10 20.09 -26.69
CA ASP A 183 -4.18 21.37 -27.40
C ASP A 183 -3.07 22.37 -27.01
N GLY A 184 -2.15 21.97 -26.12
CA GLY A 184 -1.08 22.82 -25.60
C GLY A 184 -1.51 23.67 -24.38
N GLY A 185 -2.76 23.57 -23.94
CA GLY A 185 -3.25 24.16 -22.70
C GLY A 185 -2.84 23.39 -21.45
N TYR A 186 -3.22 23.90 -20.28
CA TYR A 186 -3.00 23.22 -18.99
C TYR A 186 -4.24 23.28 -18.11
N HIS A 187 -4.51 22.20 -17.40
CA HIS A 187 -5.39 22.20 -16.24
C HIS A 187 -4.59 22.34 -14.95
N LEU A 188 -5.08 23.16 -14.03
CA LEU A 188 -4.53 23.23 -12.67
C LEU A 188 -5.26 22.23 -11.78
N LEU A 189 -4.60 21.12 -11.44
CA LEU A 189 -5.11 20.07 -10.58
C LEU A 189 -4.76 20.35 -9.12
N ALA A 190 -5.75 20.33 -8.24
CA ALA A 190 -5.56 20.42 -6.79
C ALA A 190 -5.88 19.06 -6.14
N PRO A 191 -4.89 18.14 -6.04
CA PRO A 191 -5.13 16.84 -5.44
C PRO A 191 -5.46 16.97 -3.95
N LEU A 192 -6.52 16.27 -3.53
CA LEU A 192 -6.93 16.16 -2.13
C LEU A 192 -6.59 14.77 -1.59
N PHE A 193 -6.41 14.65 -0.28
CA PHE A 193 -6.01 13.39 0.34
C PHE A 193 -7.21 12.44 0.49
N PRO A 194 -7.17 11.21 -0.07
CA PRO A 194 -8.29 10.28 -0.05
C PRO A 194 -8.41 9.56 1.30
N THR A 195 -9.00 10.23 2.29
CA THR A 195 -9.03 9.73 3.68
C THR A 195 -9.79 8.41 3.82
N SER A 196 -10.92 8.23 3.12
CA SER A 196 -11.70 6.98 3.16
C SER A 196 -10.92 5.78 2.61
N LEU A 197 -10.21 5.96 1.49
CA LEU A 197 -9.37 4.91 0.92
C LEU A 197 -8.22 4.53 1.85
N VAL A 198 -7.56 5.53 2.43
CA VAL A 198 -6.47 5.29 3.39
C VAL A 198 -6.99 4.61 4.65
N HIS A 199 -8.20 4.93 5.11
CA HIS A 199 -8.83 4.26 6.23
C HIS A 199 -9.08 2.78 5.94
N ARG A 200 -9.62 2.44 4.76
CA ARG A 200 -9.82 1.05 4.36
C ARG A 200 -8.50 0.27 4.31
N VAL A 201 -7.49 0.81 3.64
CA VAL A 201 -6.17 0.18 3.54
C VAL A 201 -5.53 0.00 4.92
N TYR A 202 -5.67 0.98 5.82
CA TYR A 202 -5.21 0.87 7.19
C TYR A 202 -5.90 -0.29 7.93
N GLY A 203 -7.23 -0.39 7.84
CA GLY A 203 -8.01 -1.47 8.46
C GLY A 203 -7.63 -2.85 7.94
N ASP A 204 -7.48 -3.00 6.62
CA ASP A 204 -7.07 -4.27 6.01
C ASP A 204 -5.66 -4.70 6.47
N ILE A 205 -4.69 -3.77 6.50
CA ILE A 205 -3.33 -4.06 6.99
C ILE A 205 -3.34 -4.37 8.49
N GLN A 206 -4.13 -3.64 9.30
CA GLN A 206 -4.26 -3.90 10.73
C GLN A 206 -4.83 -5.31 10.99
N ARG A 207 -5.90 -5.69 10.29
CA ARG A 207 -6.47 -7.04 10.36
C ARG A 207 -5.44 -8.09 9.95
N ASP A 208 -4.76 -7.91 8.83
CA ASP A 208 -3.80 -8.89 8.32
C ASP A 208 -2.54 -9.01 9.20
N ARG A 209 -2.22 -7.98 9.99
CA ARG A 209 -1.08 -7.98 10.92
C ARG A 209 -1.43 -8.42 12.33
N PHE A 210 -2.60 -8.07 12.85
CA PHE A 210 -2.88 -8.16 14.29
C PHE A 210 -4.17 -8.89 14.65
N SER A 211 -4.93 -9.37 13.65
CA SER A 211 -6.06 -10.27 13.90
C SER A 211 -5.60 -11.57 14.57
N ASP A 212 -6.52 -12.20 15.29
CA ASP A 212 -6.24 -13.45 15.96
C ASP A 212 -6.09 -14.60 14.95
N GLU A 213 -6.79 -14.55 13.81
CA GLU A 213 -6.58 -15.48 12.70
C GLU A 213 -5.16 -15.37 12.13
N ALA A 214 -4.66 -14.14 11.92
CA ALA A 214 -3.30 -13.92 11.41
C ALA A 214 -2.23 -14.38 12.41
N LYS A 215 -2.45 -14.16 13.72
CA LYS A 215 -1.55 -14.66 14.77
C LYS A 215 -1.53 -16.18 14.80
N ALA A 216 -2.70 -16.83 14.74
CA ALA A 216 -2.82 -18.29 14.73
C ALA A 216 -2.10 -18.90 13.52
N ALA A 217 -2.29 -18.34 12.33
CA ALA A 217 -1.61 -18.79 11.11
C ALA A 217 -0.08 -18.64 11.19
N ARG A 218 0.44 -17.56 11.79
CA ARG A 218 1.89 -17.40 12.02
C ARG A 218 2.46 -18.42 13.01
N ILE A 219 1.72 -18.73 14.07
CA ILE A 219 2.11 -19.76 15.05
C ILE A 219 2.12 -21.14 14.36
N ALA A 220 1.09 -21.47 13.57
CA ALA A 220 1.05 -22.72 12.82
C ALA A 220 2.22 -22.85 11.84
N TYR A 221 2.58 -21.78 11.13
CA TYR A 221 3.77 -21.75 10.26
C TYR A 221 5.06 -22.00 11.05
N LYS A 222 5.22 -21.34 12.21
CA LYS A 222 6.38 -21.54 13.10
C LYS A 222 6.48 -22.98 13.60
N ASP A 223 5.32 -23.59 13.92
CA ASP A 223 5.20 -24.98 14.38
C ASP A 223 5.23 -26.01 13.23
N LYS A 224 5.34 -25.55 11.98
CA LYS A 224 5.31 -26.37 10.75
C LYS A 224 4.04 -27.23 10.63
N ARG A 225 2.91 -26.71 11.11
CA ARG A 225 1.59 -27.38 11.02
C ARG A 225 0.77 -26.79 9.87
N PRO A 226 -0.03 -27.60 9.18
CA PRO A 226 -0.97 -27.08 8.19
C PRO A 226 -2.04 -26.22 8.86
N TRP A 227 -2.43 -25.13 8.20
CA TRP A 227 -3.51 -24.24 8.62
C TRP A 227 -4.42 -23.95 7.42
N ALA A 228 -5.71 -23.71 7.67
CA ALA A 228 -6.72 -23.59 6.62
C ALA A 228 -6.50 -22.38 5.68
N HIS A 229 -5.87 -21.32 6.17
CA HIS A 229 -5.55 -20.12 5.39
C HIS A 229 -4.12 -19.65 5.65
N GLY A 230 -3.58 -18.81 4.76
CA GLY A 230 -2.25 -18.20 4.94
C GLY A 230 -2.26 -17.03 5.92
N TYR A 231 -1.10 -16.37 6.05
CA TYR A 231 -0.96 -15.04 6.65
C TYR A 231 -0.29 -14.10 5.65
N ARG A 232 -0.45 -12.79 5.83
CA ARG A 232 0.21 -11.77 5.01
C ARG A 232 1.29 -11.03 5.80
N GLU A 233 2.29 -10.56 5.08
CA GLU A 233 3.41 -9.79 5.62
C GLU A 233 3.68 -8.60 4.70
N TYR A 234 3.84 -7.41 5.28
CA TYR A 234 4.01 -6.14 4.56
C TYR A 234 5.40 -5.58 4.88
N PRO A 235 6.46 -6.02 4.18
CA PRO A 235 7.81 -5.53 4.41
C PRO A 235 7.94 -4.06 3.99
N ASN A 236 8.86 -3.33 4.61
CA ASN A 236 9.22 -1.95 4.25
C ASN A 236 8.06 -0.95 4.29
N LEU A 237 7.05 -1.18 5.12
CA LEU A 237 5.96 -0.24 5.34
C LEU A 237 6.48 1.05 5.99
N VAL A 238 6.08 2.20 5.45
CA VAL A 238 6.38 3.51 6.06
C VAL A 238 5.12 4.05 6.71
N ILE A 239 5.27 4.60 7.92
CA ILE A 239 4.19 5.25 8.65
C ILE A 239 4.35 6.77 8.50
N GLN A 240 3.36 7.40 7.89
CA GLN A 240 3.26 8.86 7.80
C GLN A 240 2.26 9.37 8.84
N ASN A 241 2.67 10.34 9.65
CA ASN A 241 1.84 10.89 10.71
C ASN A 241 1.23 12.24 10.31
N PHE A 242 -0.06 12.43 10.57
CA PHE A 242 -0.80 13.68 10.35
C PHE A 242 -1.33 14.26 11.66
N GLY A 243 -1.09 15.56 11.88
CA GLY A 243 -1.60 16.30 13.03
C GLY A 243 -0.68 16.34 14.25
N GLY A 244 0.53 15.76 14.17
CA GLY A 244 1.54 15.81 15.24
C GLY A 244 0.98 15.28 16.56
N THR A 245 0.95 16.12 17.60
CA THR A 245 0.39 15.77 18.92
C THR A 245 -1.14 15.86 19.01
N LYS A 246 -1.82 16.39 17.99
CA LYS A 246 -3.28 16.62 17.97
C LYS A 246 -3.92 16.10 16.66
N PRO A 247 -3.95 14.78 16.42
CA PRO A 247 -4.55 14.18 15.21
C PRO A 247 -6.03 14.52 15.02
N GLN A 248 -6.72 14.81 16.12
CA GLN A 248 -8.13 15.25 16.22
C GLN A 248 -8.46 16.49 15.36
N ASN A 249 -7.47 17.33 15.09
CA ASN A 249 -7.69 18.60 14.38
C ASN A 249 -7.67 18.45 12.85
N ILE A 250 -7.27 17.28 12.36
CA ILE A 250 -7.20 16.97 10.93
C ILE A 250 -8.55 16.45 10.46
N SER A 251 -8.98 15.29 10.97
CA SER A 251 -10.26 14.65 10.67
C SER A 251 -10.59 13.55 11.68
N GLN A 252 -11.82 13.03 11.62
CA GLN A 252 -12.32 12.01 12.53
C GLN A 252 -11.69 10.62 12.27
N LEU A 253 -11.63 10.15 11.02
CA LEU A 253 -10.96 8.89 10.69
C LEU A 253 -9.46 8.95 10.92
N ASN A 254 -8.85 10.14 10.83
CA ASN A 254 -7.44 10.31 11.20
C ASN A 254 -7.21 10.05 12.69
N SER A 255 -8.12 10.49 13.57
CA SER A 255 -8.06 10.17 14.99
C SER A 255 -8.23 8.67 15.28
N GLU A 256 -9.14 7.99 14.60
CA GLU A 256 -9.31 6.55 14.74
C GLU A 256 -8.04 5.78 14.37
N ARG A 257 -7.35 6.25 13.32
CA ARG A 257 -6.02 5.76 12.92
C ARG A 257 -4.86 6.28 13.77
N ARG A 258 -5.12 7.02 14.85
CA ARG A 258 -4.11 7.66 15.71
C ARG A 258 -3.15 8.60 14.97
N GLY A 259 -3.61 9.17 13.86
CA GLY A 259 -2.82 10.03 12.97
C GLY A 259 -1.97 9.29 11.95
N GLU A 260 -2.02 7.95 11.91
CA GLU A 260 -1.16 7.13 11.06
C GLU A 260 -1.78 6.89 9.67
N ALA A 261 -0.95 7.00 8.64
CA ALA A 261 -1.22 6.46 7.31
C ALA A 261 -0.10 5.51 6.90
N TYR A 262 -0.47 4.36 6.37
CA TYR A 262 0.48 3.36 5.89
C TYR A 262 0.78 3.58 4.41
N LEU A 263 2.05 3.76 4.10
CA LEU A 263 2.56 3.88 2.75
C LEU A 263 3.18 2.55 2.33
N LEU A 264 2.67 2.00 1.22
CA LEU A 264 3.21 0.80 0.60
C LEU A 264 4.51 1.14 -0.13
N PRO A 265 5.53 0.24 -0.09
CA PRO A 265 6.79 0.50 -0.76
C PRO A 265 6.63 0.45 -2.28
N SER A 266 6.86 1.59 -2.93
CA SER A 266 7.05 1.68 -4.39
C SER A 266 8.53 1.99 -4.66
N LEU A 267 9.40 1.09 -4.21
CA LEU A 267 10.84 1.24 -4.35
C LEU A 267 11.31 0.55 -5.63
N PRO A 268 12.23 1.16 -6.41
CA PRO A 268 12.93 0.42 -7.45
C PRO A 268 13.72 -0.73 -6.80
N PRO A 269 14.06 -1.80 -7.55
CA PRO A 269 14.99 -2.80 -7.06
C PRO A 269 16.30 -2.11 -6.67
N THR A 270 16.62 -2.08 -5.38
CA THR A 270 17.82 -1.39 -4.87
C THR A 270 19.02 -2.32 -4.93
N TRP A 271 19.97 -1.99 -5.79
CA TRP A 271 21.27 -2.66 -5.85
C TRP A 271 22.13 -2.20 -4.68
N ARG A 272 22.36 -3.09 -3.71
CA ARG A 272 23.33 -2.80 -2.64
C ARG A 272 24.74 -2.87 -3.22
N ARG A 273 25.33 -1.70 -3.50
CA ARG A 273 26.79 -1.54 -3.71
C ARG A 273 27.53 -1.88 -2.42
N SER A 274 27.60 -3.15 -2.04
CA SER A 274 28.64 -3.60 -1.12
C SER A 274 29.96 -3.46 -1.87
N GLY A 275 30.85 -2.57 -1.43
CA GLY A 275 32.11 -2.21 -2.11
C GLY A 275 32.68 -3.37 -2.92
N LEU A 276 32.39 -3.34 -4.23
CA LEU A 276 32.56 -4.49 -5.10
C LEU A 276 34.05 -4.78 -5.15
N LYS A 277 34.45 -5.93 -4.63
CA LYS A 277 35.84 -6.38 -4.70
C LYS A 277 35.98 -7.30 -5.90
N PRO A 278 37.07 -7.19 -6.68
CA PRO A 278 37.32 -8.12 -7.76
C PRO A 278 37.35 -9.55 -7.20
N PRO A 279 36.78 -10.54 -7.92
CA PRO A 279 36.92 -11.94 -7.58
C PRO A 279 38.39 -12.31 -7.44
N SER A 280 38.82 -12.72 -6.25
CA SER A 280 40.17 -13.20 -5.98
C SER A 280 40.15 -14.68 -5.61
N GLN A 281 41.18 -15.42 -6.00
CA GLN A 281 41.36 -16.85 -5.68
C GLN A 281 40.19 -17.76 -6.12
N VAL A 282 39.49 -17.40 -7.19
CA VAL A 282 38.45 -18.25 -7.81
C VAL A 282 38.84 -18.57 -9.25
N SER A 283 38.72 -19.85 -9.64
CA SER A 283 38.95 -20.29 -11.02
C SER A 283 37.74 -20.04 -11.94
N SER A 284 36.56 -19.84 -11.35
CA SER A 284 35.33 -19.48 -12.05
C SER A 284 34.48 -18.55 -11.19
N ILE A 285 33.86 -17.54 -11.80
CA ILE A 285 32.88 -16.65 -11.18
C ILE A 285 31.65 -17.43 -10.68
N PHE A 286 31.25 -18.47 -11.40
CA PHE A 286 30.12 -19.34 -11.05
C PHE A 286 30.41 -20.14 -9.78
N LEU A 287 31.68 -20.42 -9.50
CA LEU A 287 32.13 -21.14 -8.31
C LEU A 287 32.35 -20.16 -7.15
N GLY A 288 31.33 -20.09 -6.28
CA GLY A 288 31.42 -19.36 -5.02
C GLY A 288 30.98 -17.91 -5.11
N TRP A 289 31.56 -17.07 -5.98
CA TRP A 289 31.24 -15.64 -6.00
C TRP A 289 29.79 -15.39 -6.45
N PHE A 290 29.43 -15.83 -7.66
CA PHE A 290 28.07 -15.76 -8.19
C PHE A 290 27.10 -16.61 -7.36
N ALA A 291 27.46 -17.87 -7.08
CA ALA A 291 26.62 -18.81 -6.34
C ALA A 291 26.28 -18.38 -4.90
N ARG A 292 27.07 -17.49 -4.28
CA ARG A 292 26.79 -16.97 -2.92
C ARG A 292 25.87 -15.73 -2.91
N ARG A 293 25.62 -15.10 -4.06
CA ARG A 293 24.66 -13.97 -4.15
C ARG A 293 23.30 -14.41 -3.58
N PRO A 294 22.68 -13.61 -2.68
CA PRO A 294 21.42 -14.01 -2.03
C PRO A 294 20.32 -14.39 -3.03
N ARG A 295 20.14 -13.60 -4.10
CA ARG A 295 19.15 -13.87 -5.15
C ARG A 295 19.43 -15.16 -5.90
N VAL A 296 20.69 -15.40 -6.28
CA VAL A 296 21.10 -16.64 -6.96
C VAL A 296 20.83 -17.86 -6.08
N ARG A 297 21.15 -17.78 -4.76
CA ARG A 297 20.85 -18.86 -3.80
C ARG A 297 19.35 -19.11 -3.67
N GLU A 298 18.56 -18.05 -3.56
CA GLU A 298 17.11 -18.12 -3.45
C GLU A 298 16.49 -18.75 -4.70
N GLN A 299 16.83 -18.24 -5.90
CA GLN A 299 16.30 -18.75 -7.17
C GLN A 299 16.76 -20.18 -7.45
N SER A 300 18.04 -20.51 -7.20
CA SER A 300 18.55 -21.88 -7.37
C SER A 300 17.84 -22.86 -6.44
N LYS A 301 17.60 -22.47 -5.18
CA LYS A 301 16.87 -23.29 -4.21
C LYS A 301 15.41 -23.47 -4.63
N ALA A 302 14.73 -22.39 -5.01
CA ALA A 302 13.34 -22.43 -5.44
C ALA A 302 13.16 -23.28 -6.71
N LEU A 303 14.08 -23.17 -7.67
CA LEU A 303 14.10 -24.00 -8.88
C LEU A 303 14.33 -25.48 -8.53
N ARG A 304 15.28 -25.79 -7.64
CA ARG A 304 15.52 -27.17 -7.17
C ARG A 304 14.29 -27.77 -6.51
N GLU A 305 13.67 -27.05 -5.58
CA GLU A 305 12.44 -27.49 -4.89
C GLU A 305 11.26 -27.66 -5.85
N PHE A 306 11.13 -26.76 -6.83
CA PHE A 306 10.12 -26.85 -7.88
C PHE A 306 10.32 -28.09 -8.75
N LEU A 307 11.56 -28.35 -9.19
CA LEU A 307 11.89 -29.51 -10.02
C LEU A 307 11.72 -30.83 -9.27
N ALA A 308 11.97 -30.86 -7.96
CA ALA A 308 11.77 -32.04 -7.11
C ALA A 308 10.29 -32.39 -6.89
N ARG A 309 9.40 -31.39 -6.87
CA ARG A 309 7.95 -31.59 -6.70
C ARG A 309 7.22 -31.91 -8.01
N THR A 310 7.86 -31.67 -9.16
CA THR A 310 7.20 -31.74 -10.45
C THR A 310 7.56 -33.02 -11.20
N GLU A 311 6.60 -33.95 -11.25
CA GLU A 311 6.71 -35.21 -11.99
C GLU A 311 6.20 -35.10 -13.44
N ARG A 312 5.26 -34.17 -13.72
CA ARG A 312 4.62 -34.03 -15.03
C ARG A 312 5.09 -32.77 -15.76
N SER A 313 5.59 -32.93 -16.99
CA SER A 313 5.96 -31.82 -17.88
C SER A 313 4.73 -31.30 -18.65
N ASN A 314 4.07 -30.27 -18.13
CA ASN A 314 3.01 -29.54 -18.84
C ASN A 314 3.45 -28.09 -19.18
N LEU A 315 2.65 -27.37 -19.98
CA LEU A 315 3.00 -26.01 -20.42
C LEU A 315 3.26 -25.05 -19.25
N ALA A 316 2.42 -25.07 -18.22
CA ALA A 316 2.59 -24.24 -17.02
C ALA A 316 3.91 -24.55 -16.29
N THR A 317 4.30 -25.82 -16.20
CA THR A 317 5.57 -26.23 -15.59
C THR A 317 6.77 -25.73 -16.39
N ARG A 318 6.68 -25.81 -17.72
CA ARG A 318 7.75 -25.33 -18.62
C ARG A 318 7.91 -23.81 -18.53
N GLU A 319 6.79 -23.09 -18.43
CA GLU A 319 6.77 -21.64 -18.25
C GLU A 319 7.45 -21.22 -16.95
N VAL A 320 7.06 -21.81 -15.82
CA VAL A 320 7.67 -21.52 -14.51
C VAL A 320 9.17 -21.85 -14.52
N ARG A 321 9.57 -22.95 -15.16
CA ARG A 321 11.00 -23.29 -15.32
C ARG A 321 11.72 -22.22 -16.12
N ARG A 322 11.17 -21.80 -17.27
CA ARG A 322 11.77 -20.77 -18.13
C ARG A 322 11.93 -19.46 -17.38
N GLN A 323 10.90 -19.00 -16.67
CA GLN A 323 10.95 -17.76 -15.89
C GLN A 323 12.03 -17.79 -14.81
N ARG A 324 12.18 -18.92 -14.11
CA ARG A 324 13.21 -19.06 -13.06
C ARG A 324 14.62 -19.09 -13.62
N VAL A 325 14.81 -19.65 -14.81
CA VAL A 325 16.11 -19.72 -15.47
C VAL A 325 16.47 -18.37 -16.08
N ALA A 326 15.50 -17.70 -16.73
CA ALA A 326 15.64 -16.32 -17.18
C ALA A 326 16.08 -15.41 -16.02
N ALA A 327 15.45 -15.51 -14.84
CA ALA A 327 15.87 -14.74 -13.67
C ALA A 327 17.30 -15.06 -13.18
N LEU A 328 17.80 -16.28 -13.42
CA LEU A 328 19.20 -16.61 -13.14
C LEU A 328 20.12 -16.01 -14.20
N CYS A 329 19.75 -16.05 -15.48
CA CYS A 329 20.46 -15.38 -16.57
C CYS A 329 20.53 -13.86 -16.33
N ASP A 330 19.43 -13.22 -15.94
CA ASP A 330 19.39 -11.80 -15.57
C ASP A 330 20.41 -11.47 -14.48
N GLU A 331 20.53 -12.33 -13.45
CA GLU A 331 21.53 -12.14 -12.40
C GLU A 331 22.96 -12.38 -12.89
N VAL A 332 23.19 -13.25 -13.88
CA VAL A 332 24.50 -13.43 -14.55
C VAL A 332 24.90 -12.16 -15.28
N LEU A 333 23.97 -11.57 -16.04
CA LEU A 333 24.19 -10.32 -16.77
C LEU A 333 24.41 -9.14 -15.81
N GLN A 334 23.60 -9.06 -14.76
CA GLN A 334 23.75 -8.06 -13.71
C GLN A 334 25.11 -8.20 -13.01
N CYS A 335 25.56 -9.43 -12.75
CA CYS A 335 26.88 -9.72 -12.19
C CYS A 335 28.00 -9.22 -13.10
N ALA A 336 27.88 -9.41 -14.42
CA ALA A 336 28.85 -8.89 -15.37
C ALA A 336 28.87 -7.37 -15.39
N ALA A 337 27.71 -6.72 -15.48
CA ALA A 337 27.59 -5.27 -15.46
C ALA A 337 28.20 -4.65 -14.20
N GLU A 338 27.99 -5.25 -13.02
CA GLU A 338 28.63 -4.82 -11.79
C GLU A 338 30.16 -4.91 -11.87
N LEU A 339 30.70 -6.01 -12.42
CA LEU A 339 32.16 -6.18 -12.57
C LEU A 339 32.76 -5.28 -13.65
N HIS A 340 32.00 -4.87 -14.65
CA HIS A 340 32.42 -3.89 -15.66
C HIS A 340 32.63 -2.49 -15.06
N GLU A 341 31.99 -2.16 -13.93
CA GLU A 341 32.25 -0.90 -13.20
C GLU A 341 33.61 -0.87 -12.47
N LEU A 342 34.32 -2.01 -12.37
CA LEU A 342 35.65 -2.05 -11.74
C LEU A 342 36.72 -1.36 -12.61
N PRO A 343 37.84 -0.91 -12.01
CA PRO A 343 38.95 -0.35 -12.78
C PRO A 343 39.44 -1.32 -13.85
N ALA A 344 39.70 -0.81 -15.06
CA ALA A 344 40.18 -1.59 -16.19
C ALA A 344 41.44 -2.40 -15.84
N GLY A 345 41.47 -3.67 -16.25
CA GLY A 345 42.63 -4.55 -16.00
C GLY A 345 42.64 -5.18 -14.60
N TRP A 346 41.55 -5.10 -13.85
CA TRP A 346 41.44 -5.78 -12.55
C TRP A 346 41.68 -7.29 -12.66
N SER A 347 41.36 -7.89 -13.82
CA SER A 347 41.59 -9.32 -14.09
C SER A 347 43.07 -9.70 -14.23
N ALA A 348 43.95 -8.72 -14.50
CA ALA A 348 45.40 -8.93 -14.65
C ALA A 348 46.17 -8.84 -13.32
N ALA A 349 45.48 -8.48 -12.22
CA ALA A 349 46.11 -8.40 -10.90
C ALA A 349 46.58 -9.79 -10.43
N SER A 350 47.70 -9.84 -9.71
CA SER A 350 48.33 -11.10 -9.24
C SER A 350 47.46 -11.97 -8.33
N GLY A 351 46.40 -11.40 -7.73
CA GLY A 351 45.42 -12.12 -6.92
C GLY A 351 44.24 -12.72 -7.70
N CYS A 352 44.13 -12.44 -9.00
CA CYS A 352 43.09 -12.96 -9.87
C CYS A 352 43.53 -14.33 -10.43
N GLN A 353 42.73 -15.37 -10.17
CA GLN A 353 42.93 -16.73 -10.70
C GLN A 353 41.83 -17.13 -11.69
N LEU A 354 41.07 -16.13 -12.15
CA LEU A 354 39.93 -16.33 -13.03
C LEU A 354 40.39 -16.90 -14.37
N ASP A 355 39.60 -17.81 -14.92
CA ASP A 355 39.81 -18.33 -16.27
C ASP A 355 39.88 -17.19 -17.30
N SER A 356 40.77 -17.31 -18.29
CA SER A 356 40.98 -16.27 -19.29
C SER A 356 39.71 -15.98 -20.10
N VAL A 357 38.87 -16.99 -20.32
CA VAL A 357 37.59 -16.85 -21.02
C VAL A 357 36.62 -15.98 -20.22
N GLU A 358 36.51 -16.22 -18.91
CA GLU A 358 35.64 -15.43 -18.05
C GLU A 358 36.21 -14.01 -17.85
N ALA A 359 37.54 -13.84 -17.87
CA ALA A 359 38.17 -12.53 -17.86
C ALA A 359 37.82 -11.72 -19.13
N LEU A 360 37.85 -12.34 -20.33
CA LEU A 360 37.46 -11.69 -21.60
C LEU A 360 36.03 -11.14 -21.57
N TRP A 361 35.15 -11.82 -20.83
CA TRP A 361 33.77 -11.40 -20.61
C TRP A 361 33.63 -10.31 -19.53
N LEU A 362 34.30 -10.47 -18.38
CA LEU A 362 34.06 -9.68 -17.16
C LEU A 362 34.96 -8.45 -16.99
N ASP A 363 36.04 -8.32 -17.76
CA ASP A 363 36.94 -7.15 -17.75
C ASP A 363 37.12 -6.59 -19.18
N PRO A 364 36.04 -6.10 -19.82
CA PRO A 364 36.09 -5.67 -21.22
C PRO A 364 37.06 -4.50 -21.43
N HIS A 365 37.16 -3.59 -20.45
CA HIS A 365 38.00 -2.41 -20.52
C HIS A 365 39.51 -2.72 -20.46
N ARG A 366 39.92 -3.93 -20.03
CA ARG A 366 41.33 -4.37 -20.16
C ARG A 366 41.82 -4.34 -21.60
N GLY A 367 40.94 -4.53 -22.58
CA GLY A 367 41.29 -4.45 -24.00
C GLY A 367 41.84 -3.07 -24.42
N GLN A 368 41.62 -2.01 -23.64
CA GLN A 368 42.16 -0.67 -23.91
C GLN A 368 43.67 -0.58 -23.67
N THR A 369 44.22 -1.44 -22.82
CA THR A 369 45.65 -1.45 -22.45
C THR A 369 46.39 -2.71 -22.92
N ASP A 370 45.67 -3.79 -23.24
CA ASP A 370 46.21 -5.08 -23.68
C ASP A 370 45.63 -5.46 -25.06
N GLU A 371 46.38 -5.19 -26.13
CA GLU A 371 45.94 -5.42 -27.52
C GLU A 371 45.74 -6.91 -27.84
N HIS A 372 46.53 -7.79 -27.22
CA HIS A 372 46.36 -9.24 -27.37
C HIS A 372 45.02 -9.69 -26.76
N PHE A 373 44.68 -9.17 -25.59
CA PHE A 373 43.39 -9.41 -24.94
C PHE A 373 42.22 -8.87 -25.77
N ALA A 374 42.35 -7.68 -26.35
CA ALA A 374 41.35 -7.10 -27.24
C ALA A 374 41.12 -7.96 -28.50
N SER A 375 42.18 -8.52 -29.07
CA SER A 375 42.12 -9.42 -30.24
C SER A 375 41.37 -10.72 -29.91
N LEU A 376 41.67 -11.34 -28.76
CA LEU A 376 40.98 -12.54 -28.30
C LEU A 376 39.49 -12.26 -28.00
N ARG A 377 39.16 -11.11 -27.42
CA ARG A 377 37.78 -10.74 -27.13
C ARG A 377 36.95 -10.56 -28.39
N ARG A 378 37.53 -9.94 -29.44
CA ARG A 378 36.87 -9.69 -30.74
C ARG A 378 36.50 -10.98 -31.48
N ARG A 379 37.30 -12.06 -31.32
CA ARG A 379 36.98 -13.38 -31.92
C ARG A 379 35.66 -13.94 -31.42
N GLY A 380 35.33 -13.71 -30.14
CA GLY A 380 34.03 -14.08 -29.57
C GLY A 380 33.88 -15.55 -29.17
N ASP A 381 34.91 -16.38 -29.37
CA ASP A 381 34.92 -17.81 -28.98
C ASP A 381 34.69 -18.02 -27.47
N TRP A 382 34.91 -16.97 -26.67
CA TRP A 382 34.71 -17.01 -25.22
C TRP A 382 33.23 -17.13 -24.82
N VAL A 383 32.27 -16.73 -25.68
CA VAL A 383 30.84 -16.75 -25.35
C VAL A 383 30.36 -18.18 -25.08
N ASP A 384 30.67 -19.11 -25.98
CA ASP A 384 30.26 -20.51 -25.86
C ASP A 384 30.87 -21.16 -24.62
N GLU A 385 32.13 -20.83 -24.30
CA GLU A 385 32.79 -21.39 -23.13
C GLU A 385 32.23 -20.80 -21.82
N VAL A 386 31.83 -19.52 -21.78
CA VAL A 386 31.07 -18.96 -20.64
C VAL A 386 29.72 -19.67 -20.47
N CYS A 387 28.98 -19.86 -21.57
CA CYS A 387 27.69 -20.58 -21.56
C CYS A 387 27.85 -22.03 -21.08
N SER A 388 28.91 -22.71 -21.53
CA SER A 388 29.26 -24.06 -21.11
C SER A 388 29.53 -24.14 -19.61
N ARG A 389 30.27 -23.18 -19.06
CA ARG A 389 30.62 -23.13 -17.63
C ARG A 389 29.41 -22.80 -16.76
N PHE A 390 28.56 -21.85 -17.17
CA PHE A 390 27.28 -21.57 -16.51
C PHE A 390 26.40 -22.81 -16.47
N SER A 391 26.26 -23.50 -17.60
CA SER A 391 25.39 -24.68 -17.73
C SER A 391 25.86 -25.85 -16.86
N LYS A 392 27.18 -26.09 -16.79
CA LYS A 392 27.79 -27.07 -15.87
C LYS A 392 27.51 -26.71 -14.42
N TRP A 393 27.69 -25.44 -14.06
CA TRP A 393 27.40 -24.97 -12.70
C TRP A 393 25.93 -25.15 -12.35
N LEU A 394 25.00 -24.75 -13.23
CA LEU A 394 23.57 -24.84 -12.96
C LEU A 394 23.12 -26.29 -12.84
N ASN A 395 23.63 -27.19 -13.69
CA ASN A 395 23.41 -28.63 -13.55
C ASN A 395 23.86 -29.14 -12.18
N ALA A 396 25.07 -28.79 -11.75
CA ALA A 396 25.58 -29.18 -10.44
C ALA A 396 24.75 -28.56 -9.28
N ALA A 397 24.32 -27.32 -9.43
CA ALA A 397 23.50 -26.62 -8.44
C ALA A 397 22.09 -27.21 -8.31
N LEU A 398 21.53 -27.77 -9.38
CA LEU A 398 20.19 -28.36 -9.37
C LEU A 398 20.20 -29.88 -9.15
N HIS A 399 21.36 -30.53 -9.27
CA HIS A 399 21.51 -31.94 -9.00
C HIS A 399 21.05 -32.28 -7.57
N SER A 400 20.23 -33.33 -7.44
CA SER A 400 19.74 -33.82 -6.16
C SER A 400 19.54 -35.34 -6.23
N GLU A 401 19.47 -36.00 -5.07
CA GLU A 401 19.24 -37.45 -4.99
C GLU A 401 18.00 -37.91 -5.78
N ASN A 402 16.98 -37.04 -5.90
CA ASN A 402 15.72 -37.34 -6.59
C ASN A 402 15.67 -36.87 -8.05
N LYS A 403 16.67 -36.12 -8.52
CA LYS A 403 16.68 -35.57 -9.88
C LYS A 403 18.09 -35.31 -10.37
N THR A 404 18.51 -36.13 -11.33
CA THR A 404 19.76 -36.00 -12.05
C THR A 404 19.58 -35.04 -13.23
N MET A 405 20.54 -34.14 -13.41
CA MET A 405 20.61 -33.26 -14.58
C MET A 405 21.61 -33.86 -15.57
N GLY A 406 21.21 -33.98 -16.83
CA GLY A 406 22.02 -34.56 -17.90
C GLY A 406 22.29 -33.56 -19.02
N ASP A 407 22.59 -34.12 -20.20
CA ASP A 407 22.97 -33.33 -21.38
C ASP A 407 21.80 -32.50 -21.93
N GLY A 408 20.56 -32.98 -21.78
CA GLY A 408 19.37 -32.25 -22.22
C GLY A 408 19.15 -30.95 -21.45
N GLU A 409 19.32 -30.99 -20.12
CA GLU A 409 19.27 -29.78 -19.29
C GLU A 409 20.45 -28.85 -19.58
N TYR A 410 21.66 -29.41 -19.74
CA TYR A 410 22.84 -28.65 -20.11
C TYR A 410 22.61 -27.83 -21.39
N GLN A 411 22.09 -28.45 -22.45
CA GLN A 411 21.82 -27.77 -23.73
C GLN A 411 20.76 -26.69 -23.60
N GLN A 412 19.76 -26.90 -22.74
CA GLN A 412 18.75 -25.87 -22.48
C GLN A 412 19.36 -24.65 -21.79
N TRP A 413 20.11 -24.84 -20.70
CA TRP A 413 20.76 -23.72 -19.99
C TRP A 413 21.75 -22.97 -20.87
N PHE A 414 22.46 -23.72 -21.73
CA PHE A 414 23.39 -23.17 -22.69
C PHE A 414 22.66 -22.25 -23.65
N SER A 415 21.60 -22.76 -24.30
CA SER A 415 20.80 -21.99 -25.26
C SER A 415 20.13 -20.77 -24.62
N ASP A 416 19.67 -20.89 -23.37
CA ASP A 416 19.01 -19.81 -22.66
C ASP A 416 19.98 -18.65 -22.38
N LEU A 417 21.20 -18.92 -21.89
CA LEU A 417 22.19 -17.85 -21.64
C LEU A 417 22.82 -17.34 -22.95
N GLU A 418 23.04 -18.22 -23.92
CA GLU A 418 23.61 -17.85 -25.22
C GLU A 418 22.73 -16.84 -25.96
N ALA A 419 21.40 -17.03 -25.93
CA ALA A 419 20.44 -16.09 -26.51
C ALA A 419 20.60 -14.68 -25.90
N GLU A 420 20.67 -14.59 -24.57
CA GLU A 420 20.82 -13.32 -23.85
C GLU A 420 22.17 -12.63 -24.13
N LEU A 421 23.28 -13.39 -24.09
CA LEU A 421 24.61 -12.84 -24.37
C LEU A 421 24.77 -12.39 -25.83
N LYS A 422 24.13 -13.08 -26.79
CA LYS A 422 24.12 -12.66 -28.19
C LYS A 422 23.35 -11.35 -28.39
N MET A 423 22.22 -11.15 -27.71
CA MET A 423 21.48 -9.89 -27.76
C MET A 423 22.34 -8.72 -27.24
N ILE A 424 22.99 -8.88 -26.09
CA ILE A 424 23.86 -7.84 -25.53
C ILE A 424 25.06 -7.53 -26.42
N ARG A 425 25.66 -8.55 -27.05
CA ARG A 425 26.79 -8.34 -27.97
C ARG A 425 26.38 -7.50 -29.18
N LEU A 426 25.16 -7.67 -29.69
CA LEU A 426 24.64 -6.85 -30.79
C LEU A 426 24.48 -5.39 -30.34
N GLU A 427 23.93 -5.14 -29.16
CA GLU A 427 23.76 -3.78 -28.61
C GLU A 427 25.09 -3.08 -28.33
N VAL A 428 26.08 -3.79 -27.77
CA VAL A 428 27.40 -3.21 -27.45
C VAL A 428 28.27 -3.01 -28.70
N ALA A 429 28.08 -3.81 -29.75
CA ALA A 429 28.80 -3.64 -31.02
C ALA A 429 28.29 -2.45 -31.84
N ASP A 430 27.06 -1.98 -31.59
CA ASP A 430 26.52 -0.77 -32.21
C ASP A 430 26.97 0.53 -31.50
N ASP A 431 27.54 0.42 -30.28
CA ASP A 431 28.04 1.54 -29.46
C ASP A 431 29.60 1.71 -29.52
N GLU A 432 30.32 0.80 -30.19
CA GLU A 432 31.77 0.91 -30.53
C GLU A 432 31.95 1.46 -31.96
#